data_AF-A0A7S4S724-F1
#
_entry.id   AF-A0A7S4S724-F1
#
_cell.length_a   1.000
_cell.length_b   1.000
_cell.length_c   1.000
_cell.angle_alpha   90.00
_cell.angle_beta   90.00
_cell.angle_gamma   90.00
#
_symmetry.space_group_name_H-M   'P 1'
#
loop_
_entity.id
_entity.type
_entity.pdbx_description
1 polymer ?
#
loop_
_entity_poly.entity_id
_entity_poly.type
_entity_poly.pdbx_seq_one_letter_code
_entity_poly.pdbx_strand_id
1 'polypeptide(L)'
;MASILSSIRSIAASNYEPLTKFDVPNTTFGDAFFAQSGIRIEGTYGISSPYLQFWFDCTLVLVIDVIFGLIISSILYYYVLPKNLKQTAMSNSNVYVLGFGVIIPCCYLLPYALIDATGIQNSVVRFTLSAPMVFYAFRCVEAMCGFVPPVVTSSPLDYAIYFATPTEFM
;
A
#
# COMPACT_ATOMS: atom_id res chain seq x y z
N MET A 1 20.73 -13.72 6.57
CA MET A 1 19.67 -13.16 5.69
C MET A 1 20.24 -12.28 4.56
N ALA A 2 21.21 -11.39 4.81
CA ALA A 2 21.81 -10.54 3.78
C ALA A 2 22.47 -11.30 2.59
N SER A 3 23.08 -12.46 2.83
CA SER A 3 23.78 -13.26 1.81
C SER A 3 22.87 -13.98 0.81
N ILE A 4 21.61 -14.25 1.15
CA ILE A 4 20.67 -14.92 0.24
C ILE A 4 20.03 -13.87 -0.68
N LEU A 5 19.70 -12.70 -0.12
CA LEU A 5 19.18 -11.55 -0.87
C LEU A 5 20.20 -11.02 -1.90
N SER A 6 21.50 -11.06 -1.60
CA SER A 6 22.54 -10.66 -2.56
C SER A 6 22.65 -11.63 -3.75
N SER A 7 22.53 -12.94 -3.50
CA SER A 7 22.60 -13.95 -4.57
C SER A 7 21.37 -13.93 -5.47
N ILE A 8 20.17 -13.69 -4.92
CA ILE A 8 18.94 -13.52 -5.72
C ILE A 8 19.03 -12.25 -6.58
N ARG A 9 19.56 -11.15 -6.04
CA ARG A 9 19.79 -9.91 -6.81
C ARG A 9 20.76 -10.10 -7.98
N SER A 10 21.78 -10.94 -7.82
CA SER A 10 22.75 -11.20 -8.90
C SER A 10 22.15 -12.03 -10.05
N ILE A 11 21.22 -12.95 -9.75
CA ILE A 11 20.54 -13.77 -10.75
C ILE A 11 19.46 -12.96 -11.50
N ALA A 12 18.82 -12.01 -10.83
CA ALA A 12 17.80 -11.14 -11.45
C ALA A 12 18.39 -10.10 -12.42
N ALA A 13 19.66 -9.73 -12.26
CA ALA A 13 20.32 -8.70 -13.09
C ALA A 13 20.77 -9.19 -14.48
N SER A 14 20.84 -10.50 -14.73
CA SER A 14 21.45 -11.05 -15.96
C SER A 14 20.52 -11.18 -17.17
N ASN A 15 19.25 -10.78 -17.09
CA ASN A 15 18.22 -11.11 -18.10
C ASN A 15 17.38 -9.91 -18.58
N TYR A 16 18.01 -8.84 -19.03
CA TYR A 16 17.32 -7.70 -19.66
C TYR A 16 17.38 -7.73 -21.19
N GLU A 17 17.17 -8.90 -21.79
CA GLU A 17 16.81 -8.93 -23.21
C GLU A 17 15.29 -8.82 -23.34
N PRO A 18 14.76 -7.87 -24.15
CA PRO A 18 13.33 -7.74 -24.37
C PRO A 18 12.80 -8.99 -25.08
N LEU A 19 11.70 -9.54 -24.57
CA LEU A 19 11.09 -10.78 -25.06
C LEU A 19 10.62 -10.65 -26.52
N THR A 20 10.17 -9.47 -26.88
CA THR A 20 9.76 -9.11 -28.23
C THR A 20 10.11 -7.65 -28.47
N LYS A 21 10.78 -7.39 -29.57
CA LYS A 21 11.02 -6.04 -30.10
C LYS A 21 10.06 -5.81 -31.25
N PHE A 22 9.46 -4.64 -31.29
CA PHE A 22 8.66 -4.18 -32.40
C PHE A 22 9.22 -2.83 -32.83
N ASP A 23 9.64 -2.75 -34.08
CA ASP A 23 9.95 -1.46 -34.67
C ASP A 23 8.62 -0.83 -35.06
N VAL A 24 8.34 0.35 -34.51
CA VAL A 24 7.22 1.17 -34.95
C VAL A 24 7.75 1.95 -36.15
N PRO A 25 7.36 1.60 -37.40
CA PRO A 25 7.76 2.38 -38.57
C PRO A 25 7.18 3.79 -38.43
N ASN A 26 7.86 4.76 -39.03
CA ASN A 26 7.48 6.17 -39.04
C ASN A 26 6.19 6.35 -39.88
N THR A 27 5.06 5.85 -39.37
CA THR A 27 3.77 5.94 -40.01
C THR A 27 2.91 6.93 -39.24
N THR A 28 2.32 7.81 -40.04
CA THR A 28 1.43 8.96 -39.84
C THR A 28 0.28 8.80 -38.84
N PHE A 29 0.17 7.69 -38.10
CA PHE A 29 -0.87 7.48 -37.09
C PHE A 29 -0.72 8.41 -35.88
N GLY A 30 0.49 8.91 -35.62
CA GLY A 30 0.78 9.91 -34.59
C GLY A 30 0.61 11.36 -35.03
N ASP A 31 0.58 11.64 -36.35
CA ASP A 31 0.59 13.03 -36.84
C ASP A 31 -0.74 13.76 -36.57
N ALA A 32 -1.86 13.06 -36.44
CA ALA A 32 -3.13 13.70 -36.10
C ALA A 32 -3.23 14.08 -34.60
N PHE A 33 -2.55 13.37 -33.70
CA PHE A 33 -2.68 13.54 -32.24
C PHE A 33 -1.46 14.23 -31.60
N PHE A 34 -0.28 14.12 -32.22
CA PHE A 34 0.99 14.65 -31.71
C PHE A 34 1.61 15.78 -32.56
N ALA A 35 1.02 16.16 -33.71
CA ALA A 35 1.54 17.27 -34.51
C ALA A 35 1.54 18.63 -33.77
N GLN A 36 0.73 18.80 -32.73
CA GLN A 36 0.74 20.02 -31.91
C GLN A 36 1.86 20.07 -30.86
N SER A 37 2.44 18.92 -30.48
CA SER A 37 3.44 18.86 -29.41
C SER A 37 4.88 18.70 -29.90
N GLY A 38 5.10 18.47 -31.20
CA GLY A 38 6.45 18.33 -31.79
C GLY A 38 7.22 17.09 -31.30
N ILE A 39 6.55 16.17 -30.60
CA ILE A 39 7.16 14.96 -30.05
C ILE A 39 7.07 13.86 -31.12
N ARG A 40 8.19 13.61 -31.80
CA ARG A 40 8.35 12.46 -32.70
C ARG A 40 8.65 11.22 -31.87
N ILE A 41 7.74 10.25 -31.91
CA ILE A 41 7.90 8.96 -31.25
C ILE A 41 8.50 7.99 -32.28
N GLU A 42 9.82 8.10 -32.51
CA GLU A 42 10.60 7.19 -33.34
C GLU A 42 11.44 6.30 -32.43
N GLY A 43 11.29 4.97 -32.51
CA GLY A 43 12.08 4.05 -31.70
C GLY A 43 11.64 2.58 -31.76
N THR A 44 12.57 1.68 -31.41
CA THR A 44 12.28 0.26 -31.18
C THR A 44 11.69 0.10 -29.78
N TYR A 45 10.43 -0.33 -29.70
CA TYR A 45 9.78 -0.65 -28.44
C TYR A 45 9.85 -2.14 -28.18
N GLY A 46 9.95 -2.54 -26.92
CA GLY A 46 9.94 -3.96 -26.58
C GLY A 46 9.21 -4.23 -25.28
N ILE A 47 8.58 -5.39 -25.21
CA ILE A 47 8.01 -5.89 -23.95
C ILE A 47 9.16 -6.54 -23.19
N SER A 48 9.56 -5.93 -22.09
CA SER A 48 10.51 -6.53 -21.16
C SER A 48 9.87 -7.74 -20.47
N SER A 49 10.70 -8.74 -20.17
CA SER A 49 10.29 -9.82 -19.26
C SER A 49 9.86 -9.25 -17.91
N PRO A 50 8.86 -9.87 -17.24
CA PRO A 50 8.43 -9.44 -15.92
C PRO A 50 9.60 -9.60 -14.94
N TYR A 51 9.98 -8.50 -14.30
CA TYR A 51 11.07 -8.50 -13.32
C TYR A 51 10.61 -9.23 -12.05
N LEU A 52 10.97 -10.51 -11.92
CA LEU A 52 10.52 -11.38 -10.81
C LEU A 52 10.83 -10.77 -9.43
N GLN A 53 11.98 -10.10 -9.29
CA GLN A 53 12.36 -9.43 -8.05
C GLN A 53 11.35 -8.35 -7.63
N PHE A 54 10.78 -7.61 -8.59
CA PHE A 54 9.73 -6.63 -8.28
C PHE A 54 8.48 -7.31 -7.70
N TRP A 55 8.08 -8.46 -8.25
CA TRP A 55 6.94 -9.22 -7.74
C TRP A 55 7.20 -9.78 -6.33
N PHE A 56 8.42 -10.24 -6.05
CA PHE A 56 8.81 -10.64 -4.70
C PHE A 56 8.76 -9.47 -3.72
N ASP A 57 9.32 -8.31 -4.10
CA ASP A 57 9.32 -7.11 -3.26
C ASP A 57 7.88 -6.64 -2.98
N CYS A 58 7.01 -6.62 -4.00
CA CYS A 58 5.58 -6.31 -3.84
C CYS A 58 4.85 -7.30 -2.92
N THR A 59 5.11 -8.60 -3.07
CA THR A 59 4.47 -9.64 -2.24
C THR A 59 4.89 -9.50 -0.77
N LEU A 60 6.18 -9.27 -0.52
CA LEU A 60 6.72 -9.07 0.82
C LEU A 60 6.09 -7.84 1.48
N VAL A 61 6.03 -6.72 0.74
CA VAL A 61 5.39 -5.48 1.20
C VAL A 61 3.93 -5.71 1.54
N LEU A 62 3.18 -6.40 0.68
CA LEU A 62 1.76 -6.69 0.90
C LEU A 62 1.54 -7.57 2.14
N VAL A 63 2.40 -8.57 2.38
CA VAL A 63 2.30 -9.41 3.58
C VAL A 63 2.55 -8.60 4.85
N ILE A 64 3.57 -7.72 4.85
CA ILE A 64 3.85 -6.85 6.00
C ILE A 64 2.67 -5.92 6.27
N ASP A 65 2.11 -5.33 5.22
CA ASP A 65 0.99 -4.41 5.30
C ASP A 65 -0.26 -5.09 5.89
N VAL A 66 -0.60 -6.29 5.39
CA VAL A 66 -1.73 -7.07 5.93
C VAL A 66 -1.52 -7.43 7.39
N ILE A 67 -0.33 -7.86 7.79
CA ILE A 67 -0.03 -8.18 9.20
C ILE A 67 -0.21 -6.93 10.07
N PHE A 68 0.31 -5.79 9.62
CA PHE A 68 0.20 -4.54 10.35
C PHE A 68 -1.26 -4.06 10.46
N GLY A 69 -2.01 -4.11 9.37
CA GLY A 69 -3.44 -3.81 9.34
C GLY A 69 -4.25 -4.70 10.29
N LEU A 70 -3.95 -6.01 10.35
CA LEU A 70 -4.60 -6.94 11.28
C LEU A 70 -4.30 -6.60 12.75
N ILE A 71 -3.07 -6.20 13.07
CA ILE A 71 -2.68 -5.77 14.42
C ILE A 71 -3.46 -4.51 14.81
N ILE A 72 -3.47 -3.48 13.96
CA ILE A 72 -4.21 -2.24 14.23
C ILE A 72 -5.71 -2.52 14.36
N SER A 73 -6.28 -3.26 13.42
CA SER A 73 -7.69 -3.61 13.42
C SER A 73 -8.07 -4.31 14.72
N SER A 74 -7.25 -5.28 15.17
CA SER A 74 -7.47 -5.98 16.44
C SER A 74 -7.42 -5.02 17.63
N ILE A 75 -6.45 -4.10 17.67
CA ILE A 75 -6.36 -3.08 18.74
C ILE A 75 -7.62 -2.20 18.74
N LEU A 76 -8.07 -1.72 17.59
CA LEU A 76 -9.27 -0.89 17.49
C LEU A 76 -10.54 -1.66 17.89
N TYR A 77 -10.68 -2.92 17.45
CA TYR A 77 -11.83 -3.75 17.78
C TYR A 77 -11.96 -4.02 19.28
N TYR A 78 -10.86 -4.30 19.98
CA TYR A 78 -10.92 -4.62 21.41
C TYR A 78 -10.89 -3.39 22.32
N TYR A 79 -10.19 -2.32 21.94
CA TYR A 79 -9.99 -1.17 22.83
C TYR A 79 -10.87 0.04 22.52
N VAL A 80 -11.32 0.21 21.28
CA VAL A 80 -12.07 1.38 20.81
C VAL A 80 -13.56 1.08 20.61
N LEU A 81 -13.90 0.02 19.87
CA LEU A 81 -15.29 -0.32 19.54
C LEU A 81 -16.22 -0.60 20.74
N PRO A 82 -15.84 -1.37 21.78
CA PRO A 82 -16.75 -1.78 22.84
C PRO A 82 -17.25 -0.61 23.71
N LYS A 83 -16.59 0.55 23.60
CA LYS A 83 -16.86 1.75 24.42
C LYS A 83 -17.79 2.76 23.73
N ASN A 84 -18.13 2.55 22.46
CA ASN A 84 -18.82 3.54 21.63
C ASN A 84 -20.33 3.36 21.48
N LEU A 85 -20.95 2.35 22.12
CA LEU A 85 -22.38 2.08 21.90
C LEU A 85 -23.36 2.95 22.70
N LYS A 86 -22.94 3.82 23.63
CA LYS A 86 -23.87 4.82 24.22
C LYS A 86 -23.33 5.94 25.11
N GLN A 87 -22.08 5.93 25.60
CA GLN A 87 -21.77 6.79 26.74
C GLN A 87 -20.27 7.06 26.98
N THR A 88 -19.52 7.77 26.10
CA THR A 88 -18.23 8.42 26.48
C THR A 88 -17.53 9.24 25.38
N ALA A 89 -18.26 9.90 24.47
CA ALA A 89 -17.64 10.76 23.44
C ALA A 89 -16.81 11.95 24.01
N MET A 90 -16.84 12.20 25.32
CA MET A 90 -16.08 13.30 25.95
C MET A 90 -15.23 12.90 27.17
N SER A 91 -15.28 11.65 27.64
CA SER A 91 -14.64 11.24 28.91
C SER A 91 -13.50 10.23 28.76
N ASN A 92 -13.33 9.58 27.61
CA ASN A 92 -12.26 8.58 27.41
C ASN A 92 -11.06 9.20 26.69
N SER A 93 -10.36 10.13 27.35
CA SER A 93 -9.10 10.73 26.86
C SER A 93 -8.10 9.67 26.36
N ASN A 94 -8.07 8.49 26.98
CA ASN A 94 -7.19 7.38 26.63
C ASN A 94 -7.38 6.86 25.20
N VAL A 95 -8.60 6.92 24.64
CA VAL A 95 -8.86 6.45 23.25
C VAL A 95 -8.21 7.40 22.24
N TYR A 96 -8.36 8.70 22.46
CA TYR A 96 -7.75 9.72 21.61
C TYR A 96 -6.22 9.74 21.75
N VAL A 97 -5.70 9.53 22.96
CA VAL A 97 -4.25 9.40 23.17
C VAL A 97 -3.70 8.16 22.45
N LEU A 98 -4.40 7.03 22.49
CA LEU A 98 -3.98 5.83 21.77
C LEU A 98 -4.01 6.03 20.25
N GLY A 99 -5.10 6.57 19.70
CA GLY A 99 -5.22 6.73 18.26
C GLY A 99 -4.35 7.87 17.70
N PHE A 100 -4.51 9.09 18.19
CA PHE A 100 -3.72 10.25 17.71
C PHE A 100 -2.29 10.27 18.20
N GLY A 101 -2.01 9.73 19.39
CA GLY A 101 -0.67 9.76 19.98
C GLY A 101 0.21 8.57 19.62
N VAL A 102 -0.38 7.41 19.31
CA VAL A 102 0.39 6.18 19.01
C VAL A 102 0.08 5.65 17.61
N ILE A 103 -1.17 5.28 17.33
CA ILE A 103 -1.52 4.56 16.10
C ILE A 103 -1.25 5.40 14.86
N ILE A 104 -1.76 6.63 14.79
CA ILE A 104 -1.61 7.49 13.61
C ILE A 104 -0.14 7.84 13.34
N PRO A 105 0.67 8.30 14.32
CA PRO A 105 2.10 8.50 14.12
C PRO A 105 2.82 7.23 13.67
N CYS A 106 2.47 6.07 14.24
CA CYS A 106 3.03 4.79 13.79
C CYS A 106 2.68 4.49 12.33
N CYS A 107 1.44 4.71 11.89
CA CYS A 107 1.04 4.54 10.50
C CYS A 107 1.88 5.43 9.56
N TYR A 108 2.17 6.67 9.95
CA TYR A 108 2.98 7.56 9.11
C TYR A 108 4.48 7.24 9.14
N LEU A 109 5.05 6.87 10.29
CA LEU A 109 6.50 6.66 10.43
C LEU A 109 6.95 5.27 9.94
N LEU A 110 6.13 4.24 10.13
CA LEU A 110 6.48 2.87 9.76
C LEU A 110 6.84 2.67 8.28
N PRO A 111 6.10 3.21 7.28
CA PRO A 111 6.46 2.99 5.88
C PRO A 111 7.85 3.57 5.56
N TYR A 112 8.22 4.73 6.12
CA TYR A 112 9.55 5.29 5.95
C TYR A 112 10.63 4.42 6.60
N ALA A 113 10.39 3.96 7.84
CA ALA A 113 11.33 3.07 8.52
C ALA A 113 11.53 1.75 7.76
N LEU A 114 10.47 1.19 7.17
CA LEU A 114 10.54 0.00 6.33
C LEU A 114 11.28 0.25 5.01
N ILE A 115 11.06 1.39 4.36
CA ILE A 115 11.79 1.77 3.13
C ILE A 115 13.29 1.86 3.41
N ASP A 116 13.67 2.51 4.51
CA ASP A 116 15.07 2.65 4.90
C ASP A 116 15.69 1.31 5.31
N ALA A 117 14.97 0.48 6.07
CA ALA A 117 15.46 -0.84 6.50
C ALA A 117 15.61 -1.84 5.33
N THR A 118 14.71 -1.80 4.35
CA THR A 118 14.74 -2.71 3.20
C THR A 118 15.62 -2.21 2.06
N GLY A 119 15.93 -0.91 2.03
CA GLY A 119 16.70 -0.28 0.96
C GLY A 119 15.98 -0.32 -0.40
N ILE A 120 14.65 -0.45 -0.41
CA ILE A 120 13.86 -0.49 -1.65
C ILE A 120 13.98 0.86 -2.35
N GLN A 121 14.46 0.88 -3.59
CA GLN A 121 14.58 2.09 -4.41
C GLN A 121 13.43 2.28 -5.42
N ASN A 122 12.63 1.24 -5.65
CA ASN A 122 11.54 1.30 -6.61
C ASN A 122 10.40 2.20 -6.11
N SER A 123 10.14 3.29 -6.82
CA SER A 123 9.10 4.28 -6.48
C SER A 123 7.69 3.69 -6.42
N VAL A 124 7.37 2.71 -7.29
CA VAL A 124 6.06 2.05 -7.29
C VAL A 124 5.90 1.23 -6.01
N VAL A 125 6.93 0.46 -5.62
CA VAL A 125 6.89 -0.34 -4.39
C VAL A 125 6.79 0.56 -3.16
N ARG A 126 7.51 1.69 -3.13
CA ARG A 126 7.41 2.70 -2.05
C ARG A 126 6.01 3.28 -1.94
N PHE A 127 5.38 3.59 -3.08
CA PHE A 127 4.01 4.09 -3.13
C PHE A 127 3.01 3.05 -2.60
N THR A 128 3.12 1.79 -3.07
CA THR A 128 2.27 0.68 -2.64
C THR A 128 2.39 0.40 -1.14
N LEU A 129 3.58 0.56 -0.55
CA LEU A 129 3.77 0.44 0.90
C LEU A 129 3.14 1.60 1.69
N SER A 130 3.18 2.81 1.13
CA SER A 130 2.77 4.03 1.86
C SER A 130 1.27 4.28 1.77
N ALA A 131 0.62 3.93 0.66
CA ALA A 131 -0.80 4.22 0.44
C ALA A 131 -1.74 3.55 1.46
N PRO A 132 -1.60 2.23 1.77
CA PRO A 132 -2.43 1.57 2.78
C PRO A 132 -2.33 2.19 4.17
N MET A 133 -1.14 2.66 4.56
CA MET A 133 -0.90 3.28 5.86
C MET A 133 -1.73 4.56 6.06
N VAL A 134 -1.94 5.33 4.99
CA VAL A 134 -2.80 6.52 5.01
C VAL A 134 -4.26 6.10 5.20
N PHE A 135 -4.71 5.05 4.52
CA PHE A 135 -6.06 4.52 4.71
C PHE A 135 -6.28 4.00 6.14
N TYR A 136 -5.29 3.33 6.73
CA TYR A 136 -5.36 2.89 8.13
C TYR A 136 -5.47 4.06 9.11
N ALA A 137 -4.79 5.18 8.84
CA ALA A 137 -4.95 6.39 9.65
C ALA A 137 -6.38 6.94 9.57
N PHE A 138 -6.98 7.00 8.39
CA PHE A 138 -8.38 7.43 8.23
C PHE A 138 -9.36 6.48 8.91
N ARG A 139 -9.21 5.16 8.74
CA ARG A 139 -10.02 4.15 9.43
C ARG A 139 -9.89 4.23 10.96
N CYS A 140 -8.69 4.56 11.46
CA CYS A 140 -8.49 4.80 12.88
C CYS A 140 -9.29 6.02 13.37
N VAL A 141 -9.30 7.12 12.60
CA VAL A 141 -10.12 8.30 12.92
C VAL A 141 -11.61 7.97 12.88
N GLU A 142 -12.05 7.23 11.87
CA GLU A 142 -13.43 6.75 11.73
C GLU A 142 -13.86 5.94 12.97
N ALA A 143 -13.01 5.01 13.42
CA ALA A 143 -13.24 4.21 14.62
C ALA A 143 -13.29 5.04 15.91
N MET A 144 -12.38 6.02 16.06
CA MET A 144 -12.37 6.92 17.22
C MET A 144 -13.58 7.85 17.27
N CYS A 145 -14.06 8.31 16.12
CA CYS A 145 -15.24 9.17 16.03
C CYS A 145 -16.56 8.39 16.05
N GLY A 146 -16.51 7.05 16.07
CA GLY A 146 -17.70 6.21 16.11
C GLY A 146 -18.49 6.15 14.79
N PHE A 147 -17.82 6.41 13.67
CA PHE A 147 -18.43 6.36 12.33
C PHE A 147 -18.37 4.97 11.67
N VAL A 148 -17.80 3.98 12.37
CA VAL A 148 -17.72 2.59 11.89
C VAL A 148 -19.13 2.01 11.69
N PRO A 149 -19.43 1.39 10.54
CA PRO A 149 -20.72 0.76 10.29
C PRO A 149 -21.06 -0.31 11.35
N PRO A 150 -22.29 -0.34 11.89
CA PRO A 150 -22.65 -1.28 12.96
C PRO A 150 -22.56 -2.75 12.49
N VAL A 151 -22.77 -3.02 11.20
CA VAL A 151 -22.73 -4.38 10.63
C VAL A 151 -21.37 -5.05 10.87
N VAL A 152 -20.27 -4.30 10.71
CA VAL A 152 -18.90 -4.83 10.81
C VAL A 152 -18.41 -4.97 12.25
N THR A 153 -19.16 -4.45 13.23
CA THR A 153 -18.81 -4.53 14.66
C THR A 153 -19.20 -5.85 15.32
N SER A 154 -19.96 -6.70 14.61
CA SER A 154 -20.50 -7.95 15.14
C SER A 154 -19.44 -9.04 15.33
N SER A 155 -18.39 -9.02 14.51
CA SER A 155 -17.30 -9.98 14.59
C SER A 155 -15.94 -9.32 14.34
N PRO A 156 -14.86 -9.79 15.00
CA PRO A 156 -13.52 -9.23 14.81
C PRO A 156 -12.99 -9.50 13.40
N LEU A 157 -13.43 -10.60 12.77
CA LEU A 157 -13.04 -10.94 11.40
C LEU A 157 -13.68 -10.00 10.38
N ASP A 158 -14.97 -9.70 10.52
CA ASP A 158 -15.66 -8.76 9.63
C ASP A 158 -15.06 -7.37 9.77
N TYR A 159 -14.71 -6.97 11.00
CA TYR A 159 -14.01 -5.72 11.25
C TYR A 159 -12.61 -5.70 10.60
N ALA A 160 -11.84 -6.79 10.68
CA ALA A 160 -10.54 -6.91 10.03
C ALA A 160 -10.63 -6.85 8.50
N ILE A 161 -11.63 -7.51 7.91
CA ILE A 161 -11.88 -7.46 6.46
C ILE A 161 -12.24 -6.03 6.06
N TYR A 162 -13.19 -5.40 6.75
CA TYR A 162 -13.57 -4.01 6.51
C TYR A 162 -12.39 -3.03 6.63
N PHE A 163 -11.55 -3.22 7.66
CA PHE A 163 -10.38 -2.38 7.89
C PHE A 163 -9.32 -2.54 6.79
N ALA A 164 -9.14 -3.77 6.28
CA ALA A 164 -8.17 -4.08 5.23
C ALA A 164 -8.66 -3.70 3.81
N THR A 165 -9.97 -3.59 3.60
CA THR A 165 -10.53 -3.25 2.30
C THR A 165 -10.70 -1.73 2.11
N PRO A 166 -10.23 -1.15 1.00
CA PRO A 166 -10.46 0.26 0.68
C PRO A 166 -11.92 0.53 0.29
N THR A 167 -12.70 -0.51 -0.05
CA THR A 167 -14.12 -0.39 -0.38
C THR A 167 -14.94 -0.23 0.89
N GLU A 168 -15.72 0.86 0.95
CA GLU A 168 -16.80 1.00 1.92
C GLU A 168 -17.90 -0.01 1.55
N PHE A 169 -18.15 -0.99 2.42
CA PHE A 169 -19.39 -1.77 2.35
C PHE A 169 -20.53 -0.84 2.82
N MET A 170 -21.12 -0.10 1.88
CA MET A 170 -22.40 0.59 2.06
C MET A 170 -23.56 -0.40 1.97
#